data_AF-A0A2T6BSY4-F1
#
_entry.id   AF-A0A2T6BSY4-F1
#
_cell.length_a   1.000
_cell.length_b   1.000
_cell.length_c   1.000
_cell.angle_alpha   90.00
_cell.angle_beta   90.00
_cell.angle_gamma   90.00
#
_symmetry.space_group_name_H-M   'P 1'
#
loop_
_entity.id
_entity.type
_entity.pdbx_description
1 polymer ?
#
loop_
_entity_poly.entity_id
_entity_poly.type
_entity_poly.pdbx_seq_one_letter_code
_entity_poly.pdbx_strand_id
1 'polypeptide(L)'
;MSLPQILIGVPLFGFLGFGISFILNMILKTTWLPFVLYLGLLGYYFFTFDLKGGDYLMLTVGMIGILGGAWTIRVLRQKGYRMF
;
A
#
# COMPACT_ATOMS: atom_id res chain seq x y z
N MET A 1 -4.85 -20.53 1.67
CA MET A 1 -5.46 -19.79 0.54
C MET A 1 -5.55 -20.74 -0.64
N SER A 2 -6.63 -20.69 -1.41
CA SER A 2 -6.75 -21.48 -2.64
C SER A 2 -5.97 -20.83 -3.78
N LEU A 3 -5.55 -21.62 -4.78
CA LEU A 3 -4.81 -21.12 -5.94
C LEU A 3 -5.53 -19.96 -6.67
N PRO A 4 -6.86 -20.04 -6.95
CA PRO A 4 -7.55 -18.92 -7.59
C PRO A 4 -7.53 -17.63 -6.76
N GLN A 5 -7.62 -17.76 -5.43
CA GLN A 5 -7.59 -16.61 -4.53
C GLN A 5 -6.25 -15.89 -4.55
N ILE A 6 -5.14 -16.62 -4.66
CA ILE A 6 -3.80 -16.01 -4.76
C ILE A 6 -3.66 -15.30 -6.11
N LEU A 7 -4.06 -15.94 -7.21
CA LEU A 7 -3.95 -15.39 -8.56
C LEU A 7 -4.73 -14.08 -8.75
N ILE A 8 -5.90 -13.97 -8.12
CA ILE A 8 -6.72 -12.75 -8.19
C ILE A 8 -6.32 -11.75 -7.10
N GLY A 9 -6.10 -12.24 -5.89
CA GLY A 9 -5.87 -11.39 -4.72
C GLY A 9 -4.55 -10.63 -4.78
N VAL A 10 -3.47 -11.25 -5.26
CA VAL A 10 -2.14 -10.61 -5.30
C VAL A 10 -2.15 -9.37 -6.21
N PRO A 11 -2.56 -9.44 -7.49
CA PRO A 11 -2.66 -8.24 -8.32
C PRO A 11 -3.56 -7.19 -7.69
N LEU A 12 -4.74 -7.60 -7.19
CA LEU A 12 -5.75 -6.69 -6.69
C LEU A 12 -5.27 -5.92 -5.44
N PHE A 13 -4.67 -6.59 -4.46
CA PHE A 13 -4.09 -5.93 -3.28
C PHE A 13 -2.89 -5.05 -3.64
N GLY A 14 -2.07 -5.46 -4.61
CA GLY A 14 -0.95 -4.64 -5.08
C GLY A 14 -1.42 -3.32 -5.71
N PHE A 15 -2.36 -3.40 -6.66
CA PHE A 15 -2.95 -2.23 -7.30
C PHE A 15 -3.74 -1.37 -6.32
N LEU A 16 -4.44 -1.98 -5.37
CA LEU A 16 -5.18 -1.28 -4.32
C LEU A 16 -4.21 -0.45 -3.44
N GLY A 17 -3.15 -1.07 -2.92
CA GLY A 17 -2.15 -0.39 -2.11
C GLY A 17 -1.47 0.76 -2.86
N PHE A 18 -1.13 0.52 -4.13
CA PHE A 18 -0.60 1.56 -5.01
C PHE A 18 -1.57 2.72 -5.23
N GLY A 19 -2.82 2.42 -5.58
CA GLY A 19 -3.86 3.43 -5.83
C GLY A 19 -4.19 4.27 -4.59
N ILE A 20 -4.34 3.63 -3.42
CA ILE A 20 -4.58 4.33 -2.15
C ILE A 20 -3.42 5.27 -1.82
N SER A 21 -2.17 4.81 -2.03
CA SER A 21 -0.99 5.62 -1.81
C SER A 21 -0.97 6.88 -2.69
N PHE A 22 -1.44 6.78 -3.94
CA PHE A 22 -1.60 7.93 -4.84
C PHE A 22 -2.70 8.89 -4.36
N ILE A 23 -3.91 8.39 -4.10
CA ILE A 23 -5.07 9.21 -3.75
C ILE A 23 -4.81 10.00 -2.47
N LEU A 24 -4.33 9.32 -1.43
CA LEU A 24 -3.99 9.98 -0.15
C LEU A 24 -2.92 11.05 -0.34
N ASN A 25 -1.92 10.79 -1.18
CA ASN A 25 -0.87 11.75 -1.48
C ASN A 25 -1.35 12.99 -2.23
N MET A 26 -2.33 12.82 -3.12
CA MET A 26 -2.93 13.92 -3.87
C MET A 26 -3.80 14.79 -2.98
N ILE A 27 -4.59 14.21 -2.06
CA ILE A 27 -5.46 14.96 -1.15
C ILE A 27 -4.66 15.65 -0.04
N LEU A 28 -3.78 14.91 0.65
CA LEU A 28 -3.10 15.39 1.86
C LEU A 28 -1.71 15.99 1.59
N LYS A 29 -1.26 16.00 0.33
CA LYS A 29 0.01 16.57 -0.15
C LYS A 29 1.26 16.11 0.60
N THR A 30 1.21 14.95 1.26
CA THR A 30 2.27 14.43 2.14
C THR A 30 2.79 13.07 1.66
N THR A 31 4.04 12.99 1.19
CA THR A 31 4.64 11.84 0.46
C THR A 31 4.51 10.51 1.20
N TRP A 32 4.85 10.53 2.48
CA TRP A 32 5.07 9.33 3.29
C TRP A 32 3.87 8.96 4.17
N LEU A 33 2.83 9.80 4.20
CA LEU A 33 1.66 9.58 5.06
C LEU A 33 0.95 8.24 4.80
N PRO A 34 0.73 7.79 3.54
CA PRO A 34 0.11 6.48 3.30
C PRO A 34 0.92 5.32 3.88
N PHE A 35 2.25 5.42 3.82
CA PHE A 35 3.13 4.41 4.38
C PHE A 35 3.07 4.39 5.91
N VAL A 36 3.09 5.56 6.56
CA VAL A 36 2.97 5.65 8.03
C VAL A 36 1.62 5.10 8.51
N LEU A 37 0.52 5.45 7.84
CA LEU A 37 -0.81 4.89 8.16
C LEU A 37 -0.83 3.37 7.99
N TYR A 38 -0.18 2.86 6.95
CA TYR A 38 -0.07 1.42 6.72
C TYR A 38 0.74 0.70 7.79
N LEU A 39 1.85 1.30 8.27
CA LEU A 39 2.61 0.76 9.39
C LEU A 39 1.78 0.70 10.68
N GLY A 40 0.97 1.73 10.95
CA GLY A 40 0.03 1.72 12.07
C GLY A 40 -0.98 0.59 11.96
N LEU A 41 -1.53 0.37 10.76
CA LEU A 41 -2.43 -0.74 10.49
C LEU A 41 -1.73 -2.11 10.68
N LEU A 42 -0.51 -2.27 10.18
CA LEU A 42 0.28 -3.48 10.41
C LEU A 42 0.44 -3.76 11.90
N GLY A 43 0.89 -2.77 12.69
CA GLY A 43 1.05 -2.91 14.13
C GLY A 43 -0.24 -3.34 14.85
N TYR A 44 -1.36 -2.73 14.48
CA TYR A 44 -2.67 -3.11 15.00
C TYR A 44 -3.04 -4.57 14.66
N TYR A 45 -2.78 -4.99 13.42
CA TYR A 45 -3.08 -6.36 12.97
C TYR A 45 -2.22 -7.40 13.70
N PHE A 46 -0.93 -7.14 13.85
CA PHE A 46 -0.01 -8.01 14.58
C PHE A 46 -0.36 -8.17 16.06
N PHE A 47 -0.90 -7.12 16.69
CA PHE A 47 -1.27 -7.16 18.10
C PHE A 47 -2.62 -7.82 18.36
N THR A 48 -3.55 -7.73 17.38
CA THR A 48 -4.96 -8.09 17.59
C THR A 48 -5.33 -9.45 17.00
N PHE A 49 -4.69 -9.87 15.90
CA PHE A 49 -5.11 -11.04 15.13
C PHE A 49 -4.02 -12.11 15.02
N ASP A 50 -4.45 -13.37 14.97
CA ASP A 50 -3.60 -14.51 14.64
C ASP A 50 -3.44 -14.61 13.11
N LEU A 51 -2.32 -14.09 12.61
CA LEU A 51 -2.04 -13.99 11.18
C LEU A 51 -1.61 -15.35 10.62
N LYS A 52 -2.25 -15.78 9.53
CA LYS A 52 -1.88 -16.99 8.79
C LYS A 52 -0.98 -16.65 7.61
N GLY A 53 -0.34 -17.67 7.02
CA GLY A 53 0.57 -17.51 5.88
C GLY A 53 0.02 -16.67 4.73
N GLY A 54 -1.29 -16.77 4.45
CA GLY A 54 -1.95 -15.96 3.43
C GLY A 54 -2.07 -14.48 3.76
N ASP A 55 -2.23 -14.15 5.04
CA ASP A 55 -2.38 -12.77 5.50
C ASP A 55 -1.04 -12.04 5.37
N TYR A 56 0.07 -12.70 5.73
CA TYR A 56 1.41 -12.17 5.49
C TYR A 56 1.66 -11.85 4.02
N LEU A 57 1.21 -12.72 3.11
CA LEU A 57 1.34 -12.49 1.67
C LEU A 57 0.53 -11.26 1.22
N MET A 58 -0.72 -11.12 1.67
CA MET A 58 -1.54 -9.96 1.29
C MET A 58 -1.02 -8.65 1.89
N LEU A 59 -0.53 -8.69 3.14
CA LEU A 59 0.06 -7.53 3.81
C LEU A 59 1.37 -7.09 3.12
N THR A 60 2.25 -8.03 2.80
CA THR A 60 3.51 -7.69 2.09
C THR A 60 3.26 -7.11 0.70
N VAL A 61 2.32 -7.69 -0.05
CA VAL A 61 1.94 -7.19 -1.39
C VAL A 61 1.33 -5.79 -1.30
N GLY A 62 0.45 -5.54 -0.33
CA GLY A 62 -0.12 -4.21 -0.09
C GLY A 62 0.97 -3.18 0.27
N MET A 63 1.94 -3.57 1.10
CA MET A 63 3.08 -2.72 1.47
C MET A 63 3.92 -2.33 0.26
N ILE A 64 4.23 -3.29 -0.63
CA ILE A 64 4.96 -3.04 -1.88
C ILE A 64 4.19 -2.05 -2.76
N GLY A 65 2.87 -2.22 -2.89
CA GLY A 65 2.02 -1.28 -3.62
C GLY A 65 2.12 0.14 -3.05
N ILE A 66 2.01 0.29 -1.73
CA ILE A 66 2.06 1.59 -1.06
C ILE A 66 3.42 2.26 -1.22
N LEU A 67 4.51 1.50 -1.04
CA LEU A 67 5.88 1.99 -1.23
C LEU A 67 6.13 2.40 -2.69
N GLY A 68 5.68 1.60 -3.65
CA GLY A 68 5.75 1.95 -5.07
C GLY A 68 5.00 3.24 -5.38
N GLY A 69 3.81 3.42 -4.78
CA GLY A 69 3.03 4.65 -4.90
C GLY A 69 3.74 5.87 -4.30
N ALA A 70 4.25 5.74 -3.08
CA ALA A 70 4.96 6.81 -2.38
C ALA A 70 6.24 7.22 -3.12
N TRP A 71 6.99 6.23 -3.63
CA TRP A 71 8.16 6.47 -4.47
C TRP A 71 7.79 7.21 -5.76
N THR A 72 6.73 6.77 -6.45
CA THR A 72 6.30 7.40 -7.70
C THR A 72 5.89 8.86 -7.47
N ILE A 73 5.12 9.13 -6.42
CA ILE A 73 4.76 10.50 -6.03
C ILE A 73 6.01 11.33 -5.71
N ARG A 74 6.99 10.77 -4.98
CA ARG A 74 8.23 11.48 -4.69
C ARG A 74 8.94 11.91 -5.98
N VAL A 75 9.05 11.00 -6.95
CA VAL A 75 9.65 11.28 -8.26
C VAL A 75 8.86 12.34 -9.01
N LEU A 76 7.52 12.26 -9.03
CA LEU A 76 6.67 13.24 -9.70
C LEU A 76 6.79 14.64 -9.08
N ARG A 77 6.92 14.74 -7.74
CA ARG A 77 7.15 16.04 -7.05
C ARG A 77 8.51 16.64 -7.43
N GLN A 78 9.56 15.82 -7.47
CA GLN A 78 10.89 16.27 -7.88
C GLN A 78 10.94 16.75 -9.33
N LYS A 79 10.12 16.17 -10.20
CA LYS A 79 9.99 16.58 -11.60
C LYS A 79 9.06 17.79 -11.83
N GLY A 80 8.50 18.37 -10.77
CA GLY A 80 7.63 19.56 -10.88
C GLY A 80 6.24 19.27 -11.45
N TYR A 81 5.80 18.01 -11.48
CA TYR A 81 4.43 17.71 -11.91
C TYR A 81 3.44 18.30 -10.90
N ARG A 82 2.47 19.06 -11.43
CA ARG A 82 1.38 19.58 -10.63
C ARG A 82 0.44 18.44 -10.26
N MET A 83 0.42 18.10 -8.99
CA MET A 83 -0.50 17.13 -8.41
C MET A 83 -1.76 17.90 -7.96
N PHE A 84 -2.63 18.26 -8.91
CA PHE A 84 -3.84 19.07 -8.71
C PHE A 84 -3.67 20.38 -7.88
#